data_AF-A0A947RCK2-F1
#
_entry.id   AF-A0A947RCK2-F1
#
_cell.length_a   1.000
_cell.length_b   1.000
_cell.length_c   1.000
_cell.angle_alpha   90.00
_cell.angle_beta   90.00
_cell.angle_gamma   90.00
#
_symmetry.space_group_name_H-M   'P 1'
#
loop_
_entity.id
_entity.type
_entity.pdbx_description
1 polymer ?
#
loop_
_entity_poly.entity_id
_entity_poly.type
_entity_poly.pdbx_seq_one_letter_code
_entity_poly.pdbx_strand_id
1 'polypeptide(L)'
;MIDLRSDTITRPTQQMRHAMANAEVGDDVFGDDPTVNLLEETVAEILGKEAALFVPSGTMANQIAVRCHTQPGDEVLLHEDAHHYFYETGGAFVLSGVVPRMLRGDRGMFTTEEVERAIRPDDVHFPSTTLLCVENTTNRGGGAIWSIDDINEIKKTADKHNLKLHMDGARLWNASVASGIPEKEYAKF
;
A
#
# COMPACT_ATOMS: atom_id res chain seq x y z
N MET A 1 -24.79 6.19 20.46
CA MET A 1 -23.41 5.92 20.94
C MET A 1 -22.47 6.52 19.91
N ILE A 2 -21.58 7.42 20.32
CA ILE A 2 -20.57 8.02 19.43
C ILE A 2 -19.29 7.22 19.63
N ASP A 3 -18.70 6.71 18.56
CA ASP A 3 -17.47 5.92 18.59
C ASP A 3 -16.48 6.51 17.59
N LEU A 4 -15.32 6.95 18.09
CA LEU A 4 -14.29 7.68 17.36
C LEU A 4 -12.95 6.91 17.33
N ARG A 5 -12.98 5.59 17.56
CA ARG A 5 -11.76 4.77 17.63
C ARG A 5 -11.08 4.61 16.27
N SER A 6 -11.84 4.38 15.21
CA SER A 6 -11.37 4.16 13.83
C SER A 6 -12.56 4.17 12.87
N ASP A 7 -12.31 4.46 11.61
CA ASP A 7 -13.23 4.27 10.48
C ASP A 7 -13.59 2.78 10.20
N THR A 8 -12.80 1.83 10.70
CA THR A 8 -13.07 0.38 10.58
C THR A 8 -14.33 -0.07 11.33
N ILE A 9 -14.89 0.76 12.22
CA ILE A 9 -16.13 0.45 12.95
C ILE A 9 -17.41 0.65 12.10
N THR A 10 -17.26 1.16 10.87
CA THR A 10 -18.37 1.38 9.94
C THR A 10 -19.18 0.10 9.74
N ARG A 11 -20.48 0.27 9.48
CA ARG A 11 -21.41 -0.84 9.24
C ARG A 11 -22.03 -0.68 7.86
N PRO A 12 -22.28 -1.78 7.12
CA PRO A 12 -22.93 -1.73 5.83
C PRO A 12 -24.27 -0.99 5.90
N THR A 13 -24.47 -0.04 4.98
CA THR A 13 -25.75 0.65 4.78
C THR A 13 -26.82 -0.33 4.29
N GLN A 14 -28.08 0.08 4.28
CA GLN A 14 -29.14 -0.78 3.74
C GLN A 14 -28.96 -1.09 2.25
N GLN A 15 -28.46 -0.12 1.47
CA GLN A 15 -28.15 -0.33 0.05
C GLN A 15 -27.03 -1.36 -0.13
N MET A 16 -25.96 -1.28 0.66
CA MET A 16 -24.89 -2.28 0.64
C MET A 16 -25.41 -3.67 1.01
N ARG A 17 -26.27 -3.77 2.03
CA ARG A 17 -26.90 -5.05 2.42
C ARG A 17 -27.75 -5.64 1.32
N HIS A 18 -28.50 -4.80 0.62
CA HIS A 18 -29.30 -5.23 -0.51
C HIS A 18 -28.43 -5.66 -1.70
N ALA A 19 -27.37 -4.92 -2.02
CA ALA A 19 -26.42 -5.29 -3.07
C ALA A 19 -25.77 -6.65 -2.77
N MET A 20 -25.26 -6.85 -1.55
CA MET A 20 -24.66 -8.13 -1.14
C MET A 20 -25.66 -9.30 -1.23
N ALA A 21 -26.92 -9.10 -0.84
CA ALA A 21 -27.93 -10.15 -0.86
C ALA A 21 -28.38 -10.56 -2.28
N ASN A 22 -28.14 -9.70 -3.28
CA ASN A 22 -28.54 -9.92 -4.68
C ASN A 22 -27.34 -10.00 -5.64
N ALA A 23 -26.11 -10.10 -5.12
CA ALA A 23 -24.91 -10.19 -5.95
C ALA A 23 -24.93 -11.49 -6.77
N GLU A 24 -24.54 -11.40 -8.04
CA GLU A 24 -24.25 -12.58 -8.86
C GLU A 24 -22.89 -13.13 -8.46
N VAL A 25 -22.82 -14.40 -8.10
CA VAL A 25 -21.63 -15.02 -7.50
C VAL A 25 -21.23 -16.28 -8.26
N GLY A 26 -19.96 -16.66 -8.09
CA GLY A 26 -19.37 -17.84 -8.69
C GLY A 26 -18.26 -18.42 -7.83
N ASP A 27 -17.36 -19.16 -8.46
CA ASP A 27 -16.14 -19.65 -7.81
C ASP A 27 -14.95 -18.81 -8.29
N ASP A 28 -14.46 -17.96 -7.39
CA ASP A 28 -13.37 -17.02 -7.64
C ASP A 28 -12.04 -17.72 -7.99
N VAL A 29 -11.82 -18.96 -7.51
CA VAL A 29 -10.61 -19.73 -7.86
C VAL A 29 -10.58 -20.07 -9.35
N PHE A 30 -11.76 -20.23 -9.97
CA PHE A 30 -11.88 -20.45 -11.42
C PHE A 30 -12.02 -19.15 -12.22
N GLY A 31 -12.14 -17.99 -11.55
CA GLY A 31 -12.37 -16.69 -12.17
C GLY A 31 -13.81 -16.46 -12.64
N ASP A 32 -14.76 -17.26 -12.14
CA ASP A 32 -16.15 -17.26 -12.62
C ASP A 32 -17.09 -16.48 -11.68
N ASP A 33 -16.58 -15.71 -10.71
CA ASP A 33 -17.39 -14.82 -9.86
C ASP A 33 -17.61 -13.45 -10.54
N PRO A 34 -18.80 -13.14 -11.06
CA PRO A 34 -19.02 -11.92 -11.83
C PRO A 34 -18.91 -10.64 -11.00
N THR A 35 -19.26 -10.71 -9.71
CA THR A 35 -19.21 -9.53 -8.84
C THR A 35 -17.77 -9.19 -8.44
N VAL A 36 -16.93 -10.20 -8.19
CA VAL A 36 -15.50 -9.99 -7.93
C VAL A 36 -14.80 -9.43 -9.17
N ASN A 37 -15.01 -10.04 -10.34
CA ASN A 37 -14.43 -9.57 -11.60
C ASN A 37 -14.79 -8.10 -11.88
N LEU A 38 -16.07 -7.74 -11.74
CA LEU A 38 -16.52 -6.37 -11.93
C LEU A 38 -15.87 -5.39 -10.94
N LEU A 39 -15.72 -5.80 -9.67
CA LEU A 39 -15.04 -4.97 -8.65
C LEU A 39 -13.58 -4.72 -9.04
N GLU A 40 -12.86 -5.75 -9.43
CA GLU A 40 -11.44 -5.66 -9.80
C GLU A 40 -11.24 -4.81 -11.07
N GLU A 41 -12.03 -5.06 -12.12
CA GLU A 41 -12.02 -4.27 -13.36
C GLU A 41 -12.31 -2.79 -13.09
N THR A 42 -13.35 -2.50 -12.30
CA THR A 42 -13.74 -1.13 -11.96
C THR A 42 -12.63 -0.41 -11.18
N VAL A 43 -12.03 -1.07 -10.20
CA VAL A 43 -10.96 -0.47 -9.39
C VAL A 43 -9.69 -0.28 -10.22
N ALA A 44 -9.34 -1.23 -11.09
CA ALA A 44 -8.23 -1.10 -12.02
C ALA A 44 -8.41 0.11 -12.95
N GLU A 45 -9.63 0.30 -13.51
CA GLU A 45 -9.97 1.46 -14.34
C GLU A 45 -9.86 2.78 -13.57
N ILE A 46 -10.45 2.87 -12.37
CA ILE A 46 -10.38 4.07 -11.51
C ILE A 46 -8.92 4.45 -11.22
N LEU A 47 -8.08 3.46 -10.94
CA LEU A 47 -6.67 3.66 -10.61
C LEU A 47 -5.77 3.81 -11.83
N GLY A 48 -6.27 3.53 -13.04
CA GLY A 48 -5.44 3.48 -14.24
C GLY A 48 -4.39 2.37 -14.21
N LYS A 49 -4.67 1.25 -13.55
CA LYS A 49 -3.82 0.05 -13.51
C LYS A 49 -4.33 -1.00 -14.49
N GLU A 50 -3.47 -1.93 -14.88
CA GLU A 50 -3.81 -3.00 -15.82
C GLU A 50 -4.70 -4.10 -15.21
N ALA A 51 -4.63 -4.28 -13.89
CA ALA A 51 -5.39 -5.26 -13.13
C ALA A 51 -5.50 -4.84 -11.66
N ALA A 52 -6.44 -5.45 -10.95
CA ALA A 52 -6.58 -5.37 -9.50
C ALA A 52 -6.83 -6.78 -8.93
N LEU A 53 -6.73 -6.93 -7.62
CA LEU A 53 -7.00 -8.18 -6.92
C LEU A 53 -7.79 -7.89 -5.64
N PHE A 54 -8.95 -8.51 -5.48
CA PHE A 54 -9.73 -8.48 -4.25
C PHE A 54 -9.07 -9.37 -3.21
N VAL A 55 -8.95 -8.85 -1.98
CA VAL A 55 -8.37 -9.59 -0.86
C VAL A 55 -9.18 -9.36 0.42
N PRO A 56 -9.16 -10.32 1.38
CA PRO A 56 -9.95 -10.21 2.61
C PRO A 56 -9.56 -9.06 3.54
N SER A 57 -8.33 -8.53 3.45
CA SER A 57 -7.86 -7.45 4.33
C SER A 57 -6.74 -6.63 3.72
N GLY A 58 -6.58 -5.38 4.21
CA GLY A 58 -5.44 -4.52 3.85
C GLY A 58 -4.09 -5.13 4.24
N THR A 59 -4.02 -5.87 5.34
CA THR A 59 -2.84 -6.66 5.70
C THR A 59 -2.49 -7.66 4.60
N MET A 60 -3.46 -8.45 4.11
CA MET A 60 -3.17 -9.39 3.01
C MET A 60 -2.74 -8.67 1.74
N ALA A 61 -3.34 -7.52 1.43
CA ALA A 61 -2.94 -6.70 0.27
C ALA A 61 -1.46 -6.31 0.34
N ASN A 62 -1.02 -5.76 1.48
CA ASN A 62 0.37 -5.36 1.68
C ASN A 62 1.32 -6.57 1.66
N GLN A 63 0.95 -7.67 2.30
CA GLN A 63 1.78 -8.88 2.32
C GLN A 63 1.95 -9.50 0.93
N ILE A 64 0.90 -9.54 0.12
CA ILE A 64 0.97 -9.97 -1.28
C ILE A 64 1.85 -9.01 -2.09
N ALA A 65 1.65 -7.69 -1.97
CA ALA A 65 2.44 -6.70 -2.68
C ALA A 65 3.95 -6.85 -2.40
N VAL A 66 4.32 -7.02 -1.14
CA VAL A 66 5.72 -7.25 -0.76
C VAL A 66 6.23 -8.57 -1.31
N ARG A 67 5.44 -9.64 -1.22
CA ARG A 67 5.84 -10.94 -1.78
C ARG A 67 6.06 -10.89 -3.29
N CYS A 68 5.25 -10.12 -4.02
CA CYS A 68 5.38 -9.93 -5.47
C CYS A 68 6.60 -9.09 -5.87
N HIS A 69 7.07 -8.19 -4.98
CA HIS A 69 8.16 -7.26 -5.29
C HIS A 69 9.53 -7.66 -4.74
N THR A 70 9.62 -8.75 -3.96
CA THR A 70 10.84 -9.10 -3.23
C THR A 70 11.18 -10.59 -3.32
N GLN A 71 12.41 -10.93 -2.95
CA GLN A 71 12.87 -12.29 -2.68
C GLN A 71 13.28 -12.44 -1.20
N PRO A 72 13.29 -13.68 -0.65
CA PRO A 72 13.85 -13.91 0.67
C PRO A 72 15.31 -13.42 0.76
N GLY A 73 15.61 -12.62 1.79
CA GLY A 73 16.90 -11.96 1.98
C GLY A 73 16.95 -10.50 1.51
N ASP A 74 15.95 -10.02 0.77
CA ASP A 74 15.87 -8.62 0.36
C ASP A 74 15.59 -7.67 1.55
N GLU A 75 15.98 -6.41 1.39
CA GLU A 75 15.68 -5.31 2.29
C GLU A 75 14.56 -4.42 1.73
N VAL A 76 13.57 -4.11 2.58
CA VAL A 76 12.45 -3.21 2.26
C VAL A 76 12.59 -1.92 3.06
N LEU A 77 12.58 -0.78 2.37
CA LEU A 77 12.58 0.54 2.99
C LEU A 77 11.15 1.01 3.27
N LEU A 78 10.90 1.52 4.47
CA LEU A 78 9.60 2.11 4.86
C LEU A 78 9.76 3.00 6.10
N HIS A 79 8.79 3.87 6.37
CA HIS A 79 8.79 4.68 7.58
C HIS A 79 8.69 3.82 8.87
N GLU A 80 9.34 4.21 9.96
CA GLU A 80 9.33 3.47 11.26
C GLU A 80 7.93 3.31 11.89
N ASP A 81 7.01 4.19 11.52
CA ASP A 81 5.60 4.19 11.94
C ASP A 81 4.62 3.63 10.88
N ALA A 82 5.08 3.09 9.75
CA ALA A 82 4.19 2.57 8.72
C ALA A 82 3.41 1.33 9.22
N HIS A 83 2.14 1.22 8.83
CA HIS A 83 1.22 0.15 9.21
C HIS A 83 1.80 -1.23 8.89
N HIS A 84 2.37 -1.35 7.68
CA HIS A 84 3.01 -2.55 7.18
C HIS A 84 4.09 -3.12 8.11
N TYR A 85 4.76 -2.26 8.89
CA TYR A 85 5.71 -2.69 9.92
C TYR A 85 5.06 -2.81 11.30
N PHE A 86 4.34 -1.77 11.73
CA PHE A 86 3.93 -1.63 13.12
C PHE A 86 2.71 -2.49 13.50
N TYR A 87 1.77 -2.70 12.57
CA TYR A 87 0.45 -3.30 12.85
C TYR A 87 0.19 -4.63 12.13
N GLU A 88 1.19 -5.21 11.48
CA GLU A 88 1.03 -6.45 10.69
C GLU A 88 1.83 -7.62 11.26
N THR A 89 2.17 -7.58 12.55
CA THR A 89 2.76 -8.72 13.29
C THR A 89 4.07 -9.22 12.68
N GLY A 90 4.82 -8.32 12.01
CA GLY A 90 6.04 -8.70 11.27
C GLY A 90 5.79 -9.61 10.08
N GLY A 91 4.59 -9.56 9.48
CA GLY A 91 4.17 -10.42 8.37
C GLY A 91 5.20 -10.50 7.24
N ALA A 92 5.74 -9.36 6.80
CA ALA A 92 6.69 -9.34 5.68
C ALA A 92 7.95 -10.16 5.98
N PHE A 93 8.44 -10.10 7.21
CA PHE A 93 9.60 -10.88 7.65
C PHE A 93 9.30 -12.38 7.63
N VAL A 94 8.15 -12.78 8.17
CA VAL A 94 7.79 -14.21 8.30
C VAL A 94 7.37 -14.83 6.97
N LEU A 95 6.59 -14.12 6.16
CA LEU A 95 5.95 -14.63 4.96
C LEU A 95 6.82 -14.47 3.70
N SER A 96 7.54 -13.36 3.60
CA SER A 96 8.37 -13.04 2.43
C SER A 96 9.87 -13.24 2.69
N GLY A 97 10.28 -13.37 3.96
CA GLY A 97 11.69 -13.55 4.33
C GLY A 97 12.53 -12.29 4.15
N VAL A 98 11.91 -11.11 4.18
CA VAL A 98 12.58 -9.81 3.95
C VAL A 98 12.92 -9.11 5.25
N VAL A 99 13.93 -8.26 5.21
CA VAL A 99 14.33 -7.44 6.36
C VAL A 99 13.86 -5.99 6.18
N PRO A 100 13.19 -5.39 7.17
CA PRO A 100 12.82 -3.98 7.09
C PRO A 100 14.03 -3.10 7.42
N ARG A 101 14.20 -2.01 6.67
CA ARG A 101 15.05 -0.89 7.05
C ARG A 101 14.21 0.36 7.18
N MET A 102 14.05 0.78 8.41
CA MET A 102 13.17 1.89 8.77
C MET A 102 13.81 3.23 8.44
N LEU A 103 13.05 4.08 7.76
CA LEU A 103 13.32 5.48 7.50
C LEU A 103 12.65 6.34 8.56
N ARG A 104 13.20 7.54 8.76
CA ARG A 104 12.64 8.52 9.69
C ARG A 104 12.21 9.76 8.94
N GLY A 105 11.21 10.43 9.48
CA GLY A 105 10.83 11.76 9.07
C GLY A 105 9.55 12.20 9.77
N ASP A 106 8.99 13.30 9.30
CA ASP A 106 7.84 13.91 9.96
C ASP A 106 6.53 13.26 9.51
N ARG A 107 5.65 12.98 10.47
CA ARG A 107 4.28 12.49 10.24
C ARG A 107 4.16 11.31 9.27
N GLY A 108 5.06 10.33 9.35
CA GLY A 108 5.00 9.14 8.51
C GLY A 108 5.58 9.32 7.11
N MET A 109 6.19 10.48 6.83
CA MET A 109 6.82 10.81 5.57
C MET A 109 8.34 10.90 5.73
N PHE A 110 9.08 10.71 4.65
CA PHE A 110 10.55 10.75 4.63
C PHE A 110 11.04 11.41 3.35
N THR A 111 12.29 11.87 3.35
CA THR A 111 12.86 12.59 2.20
C THR A 111 13.66 11.67 1.28
N THR A 112 13.96 12.14 0.07
CA THR A 112 14.85 11.44 -0.86
C THR A 112 16.24 11.25 -0.28
N GLU A 113 16.73 12.19 0.54
CA GLU A 113 18.02 12.06 1.22
C GLU A 113 18.02 10.94 2.26
N GLU A 114 16.91 10.72 2.97
CA GLU A 114 16.77 9.59 3.89
C GLU A 114 16.77 8.25 3.14
N VAL A 115 16.12 8.20 1.97
CA VAL A 115 16.17 7.02 1.08
C VAL A 115 17.60 6.77 0.59
N GLU A 116 18.28 7.77 0.05
CA GLU A 116 19.66 7.65 -0.47
C GLU A 116 20.64 7.16 0.61
N ARG A 117 20.55 7.69 1.84
CA ARG A 117 21.38 7.23 2.97
C ARG A 117 21.03 5.81 3.42
N ALA A 118 19.81 5.36 3.14
CA ALA A 118 19.33 4.04 3.51
C ALA A 118 19.70 2.95 2.49
N ILE A 119 20.17 3.30 1.30
CA ILE A 119 20.57 2.30 0.32
C ILE A 119 21.97 1.77 0.67
N ARG A 120 22.12 0.45 0.64
CA ARG A 120 23.40 -0.22 0.91
C ARG A 120 24.24 -0.30 -0.36
N PRO A 121 25.58 -0.26 -0.24
CA PRO A 121 26.43 -0.61 -1.37
C PRO A 121 26.24 -2.10 -1.72
N ASP A 122 26.54 -2.44 -2.97
CA ASP A 122 26.56 -3.83 -3.44
C ASP A 122 27.74 -4.57 -2.78
N ASP A 123 27.43 -5.33 -1.73
CA ASP A 123 28.39 -6.08 -0.93
C ASP A 123 27.70 -7.34 -0.38
N VAL A 124 28.40 -8.48 -0.44
CA VAL A 124 27.89 -9.80 -0.03
C VAL A 124 27.43 -9.88 1.44
N HIS A 125 27.89 -8.97 2.30
CA HIS A 125 27.49 -8.91 3.71
C HIS A 125 26.15 -8.21 3.93
N PHE A 126 25.60 -7.54 2.91
CA PHE A 126 24.40 -6.73 3.01
C PHE A 126 23.22 -7.34 2.24
N PRO A 127 21.98 -7.20 2.76
CA PRO A 127 20.80 -7.52 1.98
C PRO A 127 20.66 -6.53 0.82
N SER A 128 20.12 -7.00 -0.31
CA SER A 128 19.81 -6.13 -1.45
C SER A 128 18.55 -5.32 -1.15
N THR A 129 18.65 -3.99 -1.17
CA THR A 129 17.48 -3.11 -1.08
C THR A 129 16.71 -3.19 -2.41
N THR A 130 15.45 -3.64 -2.40
CA THR A 130 14.68 -3.87 -3.65
C THR A 130 13.31 -3.18 -3.68
N LEU A 131 12.74 -2.86 -2.51
CA LEU A 131 11.41 -2.27 -2.41
C LEU A 131 11.43 -1.07 -1.46
N LEU A 132 10.80 0.02 -1.89
CA LEU A 132 10.47 1.18 -1.08
C LEU A 132 8.95 1.25 -0.92
N CYS A 133 8.47 1.39 0.32
CA CYS A 133 7.04 1.54 0.62
C CYS A 133 6.73 2.93 1.17
N VAL A 134 5.69 3.56 0.64
CA VAL A 134 5.06 4.77 1.18
C VAL A 134 3.67 4.43 1.70
N GLU A 135 3.16 5.20 2.66
CA GLU A 135 1.79 5.06 3.17
C GLU A 135 1.05 6.38 2.95
N ASN A 136 -0.08 6.34 2.23
CA ASN A 136 -0.86 7.54 1.95
C ASN A 136 -2.38 7.25 2.03
N THR A 137 -3.10 7.79 3.01
CA THR A 137 -2.65 8.71 4.09
C THR A 137 -1.88 8.01 5.21
N THR A 138 -1.01 8.73 5.91
CA THR A 138 -0.21 8.16 7.00
C THR A 138 -1.03 8.00 8.28
N ASN A 139 -1.23 6.77 8.74
CA ASN A 139 -2.05 6.41 9.90
C ASN A 139 -1.51 7.05 11.19
N ARG A 140 -0.26 6.72 11.55
CA ARG A 140 0.39 7.25 12.76
C ARG A 140 0.86 8.71 12.60
N GLY A 141 0.89 9.24 11.37
CA GLY A 141 1.08 10.66 11.09
C GLY A 141 -0.18 11.52 11.26
N GLY A 142 -1.27 10.92 11.76
CA GLY A 142 -2.54 11.61 12.00
C GLY A 142 -3.32 11.88 10.71
N GLY A 143 -3.28 10.95 9.76
CA GLY A 143 -3.91 11.09 8.46
C GLY A 143 -3.23 12.12 7.56
N ALA A 144 -1.91 12.31 7.70
CA ALA A 144 -1.17 13.22 6.83
C ALA A 144 -1.21 12.71 5.38
N ILE A 145 -1.22 13.64 4.43
CA ILE A 145 -1.26 13.35 3.01
C ILE A 145 0.11 13.73 2.46
N TRP A 146 0.75 12.78 1.79
CA TRP A 146 1.93 13.08 0.99
C TRP A 146 1.56 14.05 -0.14
N SER A 147 2.38 15.08 -0.36
CA SER A 147 2.23 15.85 -1.59
C SER A 147 2.58 14.96 -2.78
N ILE A 148 1.89 15.15 -3.90
CA ILE A 148 2.16 14.37 -5.11
C ILE A 148 3.58 14.63 -5.63
N ASP A 149 4.09 15.84 -5.44
CA ASP A 149 5.45 16.24 -5.83
C ASP A 149 6.49 15.49 -5.00
N ASP A 150 6.28 15.34 -3.69
CA ASP A 150 7.17 14.54 -2.84
C ASP A 150 7.18 13.07 -3.28
N ILE A 151 6.02 12.47 -3.57
CA ILE A 151 5.97 11.08 -4.06
C ILE A 151 6.68 10.95 -5.42
N ASN A 152 6.55 11.94 -6.30
CA ASN A 152 7.27 11.96 -7.58
C ASN A 152 8.79 11.98 -7.39
N GLU A 153 9.31 12.77 -6.45
CA GLU A 153 10.75 12.80 -6.14
C GLU A 153 11.21 11.49 -5.49
N ILE A 154 10.39 10.90 -4.62
CA ILE A 154 10.64 9.56 -4.05
C ILE A 154 10.68 8.50 -5.16
N LYS A 155 9.74 8.53 -6.12
CA LYS A 155 9.72 7.60 -7.27
C LYS A 155 10.96 7.75 -8.14
N LYS A 156 11.38 8.98 -8.45
CA LYS A 156 12.63 9.23 -9.21
C LYS A 156 13.84 8.65 -8.49
N THR A 157 13.89 8.79 -7.17
CA THR A 157 14.95 8.23 -6.34
C THR A 157 14.92 6.70 -6.35
N ALA A 158 13.74 6.09 -6.23
CA ALA A 158 13.56 4.65 -6.33
C ALA A 158 14.03 4.13 -7.71
N ASP A 159 13.63 4.77 -8.80
CA ASP A 159 14.01 4.40 -10.17
C ASP A 159 15.52 4.49 -10.40
N LYS A 160 16.16 5.56 -9.91
CA LYS A 160 17.61 5.74 -9.99
C LYS A 160 18.37 4.56 -9.39
N HIS A 161 17.83 3.94 -8.35
CA HIS A 161 18.43 2.82 -7.63
C HIS A 161 17.79 1.47 -7.96
N ASN A 162 16.96 1.41 -9.01
CA ASN A 162 16.23 0.21 -9.45
C ASN A 162 15.32 -0.42 -8.36
N LEU A 163 14.81 0.39 -7.44
CA LEU A 163 13.86 -0.03 -6.43
C LEU A 163 12.43 -0.03 -7.00
N LYS A 164 11.63 -1.01 -6.59
CA LYS A 164 10.18 -0.94 -6.77
C LYS A 164 9.58 0.02 -5.74
N LEU A 165 8.46 0.65 -6.08
CA LEU A 165 7.69 1.49 -5.17
C LEU A 165 6.33 0.84 -4.92
N HIS A 166 5.94 0.69 -3.66
CA HIS A 166 4.61 0.26 -3.25
C HIS A 166 3.96 1.36 -2.40
N MET A 167 2.67 1.59 -2.60
CA MET A 167 1.88 2.50 -1.77
C MET A 167 0.87 1.71 -0.95
N ASP A 168 0.99 1.75 0.37
CA ASP A 168 -0.13 1.43 1.24
C ASP A 168 -1.17 2.57 1.12
N GLY A 169 -2.19 2.28 0.33
CA GLY A 169 -3.29 3.18 0.01
C GLY A 169 -4.57 2.90 0.79
N ALA A 170 -4.50 2.35 2.01
CA ALA A 170 -5.70 1.98 2.79
C ALA A 170 -6.73 3.11 2.94
N ARG A 171 -6.28 4.37 2.85
CA ARG A 171 -7.12 5.59 2.87
C ARG A 171 -6.86 6.50 1.67
N LEU A 172 -6.52 5.92 0.52
CA LEU A 172 -6.18 6.68 -0.68
C LEU A 172 -7.32 7.61 -1.12
N TRP A 173 -8.57 7.18 -0.96
CA TRP A 173 -9.73 8.00 -1.36
C TRP A 173 -9.88 9.25 -0.49
N ASN A 174 -9.47 9.18 0.79
CA ASN A 174 -9.41 10.36 1.65
C ASN A 174 -8.35 11.36 1.18
N ALA A 175 -7.18 10.86 0.74
CA ALA A 175 -6.12 11.70 0.19
C ALA A 175 -6.60 12.42 -1.08
N SER A 176 -7.25 11.69 -1.99
CA SER A 176 -7.82 12.24 -3.23
C SER A 176 -8.82 13.36 -2.95
N VAL A 177 -9.84 13.08 -2.12
CA VAL A 177 -10.88 14.08 -1.77
C VAL A 177 -10.29 15.31 -1.09
N ALA A 178 -9.33 15.15 -0.19
CA ALA A 178 -8.76 16.26 0.56
C ALA A 178 -7.78 17.12 -0.27
N SER A 179 -7.06 16.51 -1.21
CA SER A 179 -6.09 17.20 -2.07
C SER A 179 -6.70 17.74 -3.38
N GLY A 180 -7.84 17.19 -3.82
CA GLY A 180 -8.40 17.43 -5.14
C GLY A 180 -7.65 16.73 -6.27
N ILE A 181 -6.71 15.83 -5.94
CA ILE A 181 -5.91 15.07 -6.90
C ILE A 181 -6.59 13.71 -7.12
N PRO A 182 -6.93 13.32 -8.36
CA PRO A 182 -7.57 12.03 -8.63
C PRO A 182 -6.74 10.84 -8.16
N GLU A 183 -7.41 9.76 -7.77
CA GLU A 183 -6.84 8.52 -7.27
C GLU A 183 -5.78 7.94 -8.22
N LYS A 184 -6.07 7.94 -9.52
CA LYS A 184 -5.15 7.48 -10.58
C LYS A 184 -3.81 8.21 -10.58
N GLU A 185 -3.74 9.45 -10.12
CA GLU A 185 -2.47 10.19 -10.07
C GLU A 185 -1.57 9.66 -8.96
N TYR A 186 -2.15 9.35 -7.80
CA TYR A 186 -1.45 8.67 -6.72
C TYR A 186 -1.16 7.19 -7.02
N ALA A 187 -1.93 6.54 -7.91
CA ALA A 187 -1.68 5.17 -8.31
C ALA A 187 -0.71 5.03 -9.50
N LYS A 188 -0.05 6.08 -9.97
CA LYS A 188 0.99 5.95 -11.02
C LYS A 188 2.28 5.28 -10.54
N PHE A 189 2.44 5.16 -9.23
CA PHE A 189 3.64 4.69 -8.57
C PHE A 189 3.68 3.16 -8.45
#